data_AF-A0A848TXC6-F1
#
_entry.id   AF-A0A848TXC6-F1
#
_cell.length_a   1.000
_cell.length_b   1.000
_cell.length_c   1.000
_cell.angle_alpha   90.00
_cell.angle_beta   90.00
_cell.angle_gamma   90.00
#
_symmetry.space_group_name_H-M   'P 1'
#
loop_
_entity.id
_entity.type
_entity.pdbx_description
1 polymer ?
#
loop_
_entity_poly.entity_id
_entity_poly.type
_entity_poly.pdbx_seq_one_letter_code
_entity_poly.pdbx_strand_id
1 'polypeptide(L)' 'DAGGGSGRLSVRDAYKALGVEPGDDKATIKRAYRRLMSQHHPDKLVSQGLPEEMIKLATDKTQNIQKAYERIKESKGW' A
#
# COMPACT_ATOMS: atom_id res chain seq x y z
N ASP A 1 -19.02 14.94 -12.94
CA ASP A 1 -17.65 15.24 -13.42
C ASP A 1 -16.95 13.99 -13.90
N ALA A 2 -16.76 13.89 -15.22
CA ALA A 2 -15.86 12.92 -15.83
C ALA A 2 -14.44 13.50 -15.77
N GLY A 3 -13.60 12.93 -14.91
CA GLY A 3 -12.20 13.35 -14.73
C GLY A 3 -11.25 12.20 -14.96
N GLY A 4 -11.04 11.84 -16.24
CA GLY A 4 -9.89 11.02 -16.64
C GLY A 4 -8.61 11.81 -16.36
N GLY A 5 -7.81 11.34 -15.40
CA GLY A 5 -6.52 11.94 -15.04
C GLY A 5 -5.46 10.88 -14.82
N SER A 6 -4.62 10.67 -15.84
CA SER A 6 -3.23 10.17 -15.78
C SER A 6 -2.83 9.25 -14.61
N GLY A 7 -2.99 7.94 -14.78
CA GLY A 7 -2.07 6.84 -14.45
C GLY A 7 -1.23 6.78 -13.16
N ARG A 8 -1.33 7.70 -12.20
CA ARG A 8 -0.55 7.72 -10.96
C ARG A 8 -1.44 8.00 -9.76
N LEU A 9 -1.26 7.21 -8.71
CA LEU A 9 -1.91 7.38 -7.42
C LEU A 9 -1.65 8.79 -6.86
N SER A 10 -2.71 9.47 -6.41
CA SER A 10 -2.57 10.76 -5.74
C SER A 10 -1.89 10.57 -4.37
N VAL A 11 -1.16 11.58 -3.90
CA VAL A 11 -0.51 11.51 -2.57
C VAL A 11 -1.55 11.35 -1.45
N ARG A 12 -2.72 11.99 -1.60
CA ARG A 12 -3.83 11.88 -0.65
C ARG A 12 -4.37 10.45 -0.58
N ASP A 13 -4.56 9.81 -1.72
CA ASP A 13 -5.07 8.43 -1.76
C ASP A 13 -4.00 7.43 -1.31
N ALA A 14 -2.72 7.74 -1.50
CA ALA A 14 -1.62 6.98 -0.93
C ALA A 14 -1.65 6.99 0.61
N TYR A 15 -1.87 8.14 1.25
CA TYR A 15 -2.03 8.23 2.70
C TYR A 15 -3.22 7.39 3.18
N LYS A 16 -4.37 7.50 2.51
CA LYS A 16 -5.55 6.67 2.81
C LYS A 16 -5.27 5.17 2.66
N ALA A 17 -4.56 4.77 1.61
CA ALA A 17 -4.23 3.37 1.35
C ALA A 17 -3.34 2.76 2.43
N LEU A 18 -2.48 3.57 3.08
CA LEU A 18 -1.70 3.15 4.24
C LEU A 18 -2.42 3.32 5.58
N GLY A 19 -3.55 4.03 5.61
CA GLY A 19 -4.29 4.35 6.83
C GLY A 19 -3.50 5.28 7.76
N VAL A 20 -2.81 6.26 7.18
CA VAL A 20 -2.02 7.28 7.89
C VAL A 20 -2.39 8.67 7.40
N GLU A 21 -2.05 9.70 8.17
CA GLU A 21 -2.35 11.09 7.86
C GLU A 21 -1.17 11.80 7.18
N PRO A 22 -1.40 12.85 6.35
CA PRO A 22 -0.32 13.62 5.73
C PRO A 22 0.66 14.26 6.72
N GLY A 23 0.22 14.48 7.96
CA GLY A 23 1.01 15.03 9.06
C GLY A 23 1.83 14.00 9.83
N ASP A 24 1.62 12.70 9.60
CA ASP A 24 2.34 11.65 10.32
C ASP A 24 3.84 11.68 10.00
N ASP A 25 4.64 11.31 10.99
CA ASP A 25 6.09 11.26 10.86
C ASP A 25 6.55 10.05 10.00
N LYS A 26 7.82 10.12 9.55
CA LYS A 26 8.43 9.07 8.74
C LYS A 26 8.39 7.69 9.43
N ALA A 27 8.52 7.65 10.75
CA ALA A 27 8.53 6.40 11.51
C ALA A 27 7.15 5.74 11.52
N THR A 28 6.09 6.53 11.68
CA THR A 28 4.68 6.12 11.68
C THR A 28 4.26 5.60 10.32
N ILE A 29 4.58 6.34 9.25
CA ILE A 29 4.30 5.92 7.87
C ILE A 29 5.02 4.59 7.56
N LYS A 30 6.31 4.48 7.91
CA LYS A 30 7.08 3.23 7.74
C LYS A 30 6.50 2.06 8.55
N ARG A 31 6.02 2.31 9.76
CA ARG A 31 5.41 1.29 10.62
C ARG A 31 4.09 0.78 10.01
N ALA A 32 3.25 1.68 9.54
CA ALA A 32 2.00 1.32 8.87
C ALA A 32 2.25 0.49 7.61
N TYR A 33 3.21 0.91 6.77
CA TYR A 33 3.63 0.16 5.59
C TYR A 33 4.07 -1.28 5.95
N ARG A 34 5.00 -1.45 6.91
CA ARG A 34 5.48 -2.78 7.32
C ARG A 34 4.36 -3.66 7.88
N ARG A 35 3.45 -3.08 8.67
CA ARG A 35 2.29 -3.78 9.22
C ARG A 35 1.39 -4.32 8.11
N LEU A 36 1.02 -3.49 7.15
CA LEU A 36 0.18 -3.88 6.03
C LEU A 36 0.84 -4.93 5.15
N MET A 37 2.13 -4.79 4.86
CA MET A 37 2.90 -5.80 4.11
C MET A 37 2.91 -7.16 4.84
N SER A 38 3.13 -7.17 6.16
CA SER A 38 3.09 -8.42 6.92
C SER A 38 1.71 -9.06 6.99
N GLN A 39 0.63 -8.27 6.93
CA GLN A 39 -0.75 -8.76 6.98
C GLN A 39 -1.19 -9.38 5.65
N HIS A 40 -0.66 -8.89 4.53
CA HIS A 40 -1.07 -9.30 3.19
C HIS A 40 0.03 -10.05 2.43
N HIS A 41 1.12 -10.46 3.08
CA HIS A 41 2.25 -11.07 2.37
C HIS A 41 1.82 -12.40 1.71
N PRO A 42 1.96 -12.55 0.38
CA PRO A 42 1.53 -13.76 -0.31
C PRO A 42 2.23 -15.01 0.23
N ASP A 43 3.52 -14.95 0.56
CA ASP A 43 4.26 -16.10 1.14
C ASP A 43 3.60 -16.68 2.39
N LYS A 44 3.09 -15.83 3.30
CA LYS A 44 2.42 -16.32 4.50
C LYS A 44 1.12 -17.04 4.14
N LEU A 45 0.38 -16.51 3.18
CA LEU A 45 -0.89 -17.06 2.72
C LEU A 45 -0.70 -18.37 1.94
N VAL A 46 0.37 -18.47 1.14
CA VAL A 46 0.79 -19.71 0.47
C VAL A 46 1.14 -20.77 1.51
N SER A 47 1.91 -20.41 2.55
CA SER A 47 2.28 -21.34 3.62
C SER A 47 1.08 -21.85 4.44
N GLN A 48 -0.04 -21.11 4.42
CA GLN A 48 -1.30 -21.48 5.07
C GLN A 48 -2.22 -22.31 4.16
N GLY A 49 -1.80 -22.63 2.93
CA GLY A 49 -2.58 -23.43 1.99
C GLY A 49 -3.83 -22.73 1.47
N LEU A 50 -3.83 -21.39 1.42
CA LEU A 50 -4.98 -20.64 0.92
C LEU A 50 -5.16 -20.80 -0.61
N PRO A 51 -6.39 -20.65 -1.13
CA PRO A 51 -6.65 -20.71 -2.57
C PRO A 51 -5.86 -19.67 -3.36
N GLU A 52 -5.53 -19.99 -4.61
CA GLU A 52 -4.78 -19.11 -5.50
C GLU A 52 -5.44 -17.74 -5.71
N GLU A 53 -6.77 -17.69 -5.76
CA GLU A 53 -7.52 -16.43 -5.84
C GLU A 53 -7.25 -15.52 -4.63
N MET A 54 -7.18 -16.08 -3.42
CA MET A 54 -6.89 -15.32 -2.21
C MET A 54 -5.43 -14.82 -2.20
N ILE A 55 -4.49 -15.63 -2.70
CA ILE A 55 -3.09 -15.24 -2.87
C ILE A 55 -2.97 -14.10 -3.90
N LYS A 56 -3.73 -14.16 -5.01
CA LYS A 56 -3.77 -13.11 -6.02
C LYS A 56 -4.32 -11.80 -5.46
N LEU A 57 -5.43 -11.84 -4.72
CA LEU A 57 -5.99 -10.66 -4.06
C LEU A 57 -5.00 -10.03 -3.07
N ALA A 58 -4.26 -10.85 -2.33
CA ALA A 58 -3.22 -10.38 -1.43
C ALA A 58 -2.01 -9.79 -2.17
N THR A 59 -1.64 -10.36 -3.31
CA THR A 59 -0.60 -9.82 -4.20
C THR A 59 -1.00 -8.45 -4.73
N ASP A 60 -2.23 -8.31 -5.25
CA ASP A 60 -2.75 -7.02 -5.72
C ASP A 60 -2.79 -5.98 -4.59
N LYS A 61 -3.17 -6.42 -3.37
CA LYS A 61 -3.17 -5.55 -2.19
C LYS A 61 -1.76 -5.09 -1.81
N THR A 62 -0.78 -5.98 -1.77
CA THR A 62 0.61 -5.63 -1.45
C THR A 62 1.23 -4.70 -2.49
N GLN A 63 0.95 -4.91 -3.77
CA GLN A 63 1.37 -3.99 -4.82
C GLN A 63 0.77 -2.59 -4.64
N ASN A 64 -0.52 -2.50 -4.27
CA ASN A 64 -1.16 -1.21 -4.00
C ASN A 64 -0.55 -0.51 -2.77
N ILE A 65 -0.23 -1.28 -1.71
CA ILE A 65 0.46 -0.77 -0.51
C ILE A 65 1.86 -0.23 -0.85
N GLN A 66 2.62 -0.96 -1.68
CA GLN A 66 3.95 -0.53 -2.14
C GLN A 66 3.86 0.77 -2.96
N LYS A 67 2.94 0.84 -3.94
CA LYS A 67 2.72 2.03 -4.76
C LYS A 67 2.35 3.26 -3.90
N ALA A 68 1.52 3.07 -2.88
CA ALA A 68 1.16 4.13 -1.94
C ALA A 68 2.37 4.63 -1.15
N TYR A 69 3.15 3.72 -0.57
CA TYR A 69 4.32 4.08 0.20
C TYR A 69 5.39 4.81 -0.64
N GLU A 70 5.66 4.33 -1.86
CA GLU A 70 6.59 5.00 -2.77
C GLU A 70 6.09 6.39 -3.18
N ARG A 71 4.78 6.55 -3.43
CA ARG A 71 4.21 7.86 -3.75
C ARG A 71 4.38 8.88 -2.62
N ILE A 72 4.25 8.44 -1.37
CA ILE A 72 4.47 9.29 -0.19
C ILE A 72 5.96 9.64 -0.05
N LYS A 73 6.85 8.67 -0.25
CA LYS A 73 8.30 8.89 -0.25
C LYS A 73 8.73 9.94 -1.26
N GLU A 74 8.30 9.79 -2.52
CA GLU A 74 8.55 10.77 -3.58
C GLU A 74 8.03 12.16 -3.20
N SER A 75 6.83 12.24 -2.61
CA SER A 75 6.24 13.52 -2.20
C SER A 75 6.97 14.20 -1.04
N LYS A 76 7.59 13.43 -0.14
CA LYS A 76 8.27 13.95 1.06
C LYS A 76 9.80 14.03 0.90
N GLY A 77 10.35 13.45 -0.17
CA GLY A 77 11.77 13.55 -0.54
C GLY A 77 12.72 12.71 0.32
N TRP A 78 12.35 11.49 0.72
CA TRP A 78 13.17 10.69 1.66
C TRP A 78 13.12 9.17 1.53
#